data_AF-A0A662VQ74-F1
#
_entry.id   AF-A0A662VQ74-F1
#
_cell.length_a   1.000
_cell.length_b   1.000
_cell.length_c   1.000
_cell.angle_alpha   90.00
_cell.angle_beta   90.00
_cell.angle_gamma   90.00
#
_symmetry.space_group_name_H-M   'P 1'
#
loop_
_entity.id
_entity.type
_entity.pdbx_description
1 polymer ?
#
loop_
_entity_poly.entity_id
_entity_poly.type
_entity_poly.pdbx_seq_one_letter_code
_entity_poly.pdbx_strand_id
1 'polypeptide(L)'
;MAEELHTRKVLEPLGWILQLLTGLLLAILITFHFFETHLIAHDALAFENVIARLTDPAHKVMYGLLLASVSFHAFNGLRAILLDTEFGARNTKAINILIVLVILGAFIYGLGLLFTF
;
A
#
# COMPACT_ATOMS: atom_id res chain seq x y z
N MET A 1 30.05 4.47 23.10
CA MET A 1 29.06 5.39 22.51
C MET A 1 28.65 4.77 21.19
N ALA A 2 27.60 3.94 21.19
CA ALA A 2 27.14 3.32 19.96
C ALA A 2 26.66 4.44 19.05
N GLU A 3 27.28 4.57 17.88
CA GLU A 3 26.81 5.45 16.82
C GLU A 3 25.33 5.11 16.58
N GLU A 4 24.45 6.07 16.85
CA GLU A 4 23.02 5.86 16.72
C GLU A 4 22.73 5.68 15.24
N LEU A 5 22.63 4.42 14.80
CA LEU A 5 22.41 4.05 13.40
C LEU A 5 21.27 4.90 12.83
N HIS A 6 21.58 5.63 11.77
CA HIS A 6 20.68 6.56 11.08
C HIS A 6 19.29 5.95 10.82
N THR A 7 19.24 4.65 10.54
CA THR A 7 18.04 3.83 10.34
C THR A 7 17.02 3.90 11.49
N ARG A 8 17.43 4.12 12.75
CA ARG A 8 16.50 4.25 13.90
C ARG A 8 15.73 5.57 13.91
N LYS A 9 16.21 6.59 13.20
CA LYS A 9 15.57 7.92 13.10
C LYS A 9 14.61 8.04 11.92
N VAL A 10 14.68 7.10 10.97
CA VAL A 10 13.95 7.16 9.70
C VAL A 10 12.47 6.79 9.86
N LEU A 11 12.15 5.89 10.78
CA LEU A 11 10.77 5.46 11.03
C LEU A 11 10.29 5.93 12.40
N GLU A 12 9.45 6.96 12.40
CA GLU A 12 8.68 7.33 13.57
C GLU A 12 7.80 6.15 14.07
N PRO A 13 7.53 6.05 15.39
CA PRO A 13 6.86 4.88 15.97
C PRO A 13 5.56 4.48 15.27
N LEU A 14 4.77 5.47 14.84
CA LEU A 14 3.52 5.24 14.11
C LEU A 14 3.77 4.67 12.71
N GLY A 15 4.70 5.24 11.94
CA GLY A 15 5.02 4.78 10.59
C GLY A 15 5.55 3.34 10.58
N TRP A 16 6.31 2.96 11.60
CA TRP A 16 6.76 1.58 11.79
C TRP A 16 5.62 0.61 12.14
N ILE A 17 4.75 0.97 13.10
CA ILE A 17 3.59 0.13 13.48
C ILE A 17 2.68 -0.08 12.28
N LEU A 18 2.37 0.98 11.53
CA LEU A 18 1.54 0.88 10.33
C LEU A 18 2.21 0.03 9.25
N GLN A 19 3.54 0.07 9.09
CA GLN A 19 4.25 -0.79 8.14
C GLN A 19 4.06 -2.28 8.48
N LEU A 20 4.18 -2.63 9.76
CA LEU A 20 3.99 -4.00 10.24
C LEU A 20 2.54 -4.47 10.03
N LEU A 21 1.57 -3.66 10.45
CA LEU A 21 0.15 -4.01 10.35
C LEU A 21 -0.28 -4.16 8.88
N THR A 22 0.11 -3.21 8.02
CA THR A 22 -0.21 -3.28 6.58
C THR A 22 0.50 -4.44 5.89
N GLY A 23 1.71 -4.82 6.31
CA GLY A 23 2.40 -6.00 5.79
C GLY A 23 1.67 -7.29 6.11
N LEU A 24 1.18 -7.44 7.35
CA LEU A 24 0.37 -8.58 7.76
C LEU A 24 -0.96 -8.63 7.00
N LEU A 25 -1.64 -7.48 6.88
CA LEU A 25 -2.88 -7.38 6.10
C LEU A 25 -2.63 -7.74 4.63
N LEU A 26 -1.55 -7.26 4.02
CA LEU A 26 -1.21 -7.57 2.63
C LEU A 26 -1.00 -9.06 2.42
N ALA A 27 -0.29 -9.75 3.32
CA ALA A 27 -0.09 -11.19 3.19
C ALA A 27 -1.41 -11.96 3.07
N ILE A 28 -2.45 -11.54 3.80
CA ILE A 28 -3.78 -12.15 3.75
C ILE A 28 -4.56 -11.69 2.52
N LEU A 29 -4.67 -10.37 2.31
CA LEU A 29 -5.51 -9.76 1.29
C LEU A 29 -5.00 -10.07 -0.12
N ILE A 30 -3.68 -10.01 -0.35
CA ILE A 30 -3.11 -10.32 -1.67
C ILE A 30 -3.22 -11.81 -1.98
N THR A 31 -3.11 -12.68 -0.98
CA THR A 31 -3.30 -14.12 -1.16
C THR A 31 -4.74 -14.42 -1.56
N PHE A 32 -5.73 -13.83 -0.87
CA PHE A 32 -7.14 -13.95 -1.25
C PHE A 32 -7.39 -13.43 -2.67
N HIS A 33 -6.90 -12.22 -2.97
CA HIS A 33 -7.04 -11.60 -4.29
C HIS A 33 -6.44 -12.48 -5.39
N PHE A 34 -5.22 -12.99 -5.19
CA PHE A 34 -4.53 -13.83 -6.17
C PHE A 34 -5.20 -15.18 -6.34
N PHE A 35 -5.69 -15.78 -5.24
CA PHE A 35 -6.42 -17.03 -5.28
C PHE A 35 -7.69 -16.90 -6.14
N GLU A 36 -8.50 -15.88 -5.88
CA GLU A 36 -9.74 -15.65 -6.63
C GLU A 36 -9.51 -15.31 -8.10
N THR A 37 -8.53 -14.44 -8.39
CA THR A 37 -8.33 -13.90 -9.75
C THR A 37 -7.45 -14.76 -10.64
N HIS A 38 -6.66 -15.68 -10.07
CA HIS A 38 -5.70 -16.47 -10.84
C HIS A 38 -5.74 -17.99 -10.58
N LEU A 39 -6.27 -18.47 -9.45
CA LEU A 39 -6.15 -19.89 -9.09
C LEU A 39 -7.45 -20.68 -9.18
N ILE A 40 -8.62 -20.06 -9.00
CA ILE A 40 -9.91 -20.78 -8.98
C ILE A 40 -10.49 -20.97 -10.38
N ALA A 41 -10.39 -19.97 -11.25
CA ALA A 41 -11.05 -19.99 -12.55
C ALA A 41 -10.19 -19.34 -13.65
N HIS A 42 -10.17 -19.96 -14.83
CA HIS A 42 -9.37 -19.48 -15.97
C HIS A 42 -9.95 -18.21 -16.62
N ASP A 43 -11.26 -18.03 -16.51
CA ASP A 43 -12.00 -16.86 -17.00
C ASP A 43 -12.20 -15.80 -15.90
N ALA A 44 -11.54 -15.94 -14.75
CA ALA A 44 -11.69 -15.01 -13.63
C ALA A 44 -11.42 -13.56 -14.07
N LEU A 45 -10.52 -13.32 -15.02
CA LEU A 45 -10.20 -11.98 -15.53
C LEU A 45 -11.10 -11.50 -16.69
N ALA A 46 -12.11 -12.29 -17.09
CA ALA A 46 -13.11 -11.86 -18.07
C ALA A 46 -13.85 -10.60 -17.58
N PHE A 47 -14.24 -9.75 -18.52
CA PHE A 47 -14.82 -8.43 -18.22
C PHE A 47 -16.03 -8.54 -17.29
N GLU A 48 -16.95 -9.46 -17.58
CA GLU A 48 -18.18 -9.69 -16.81
C GLU A 48 -17.87 -10.08 -15.37
N ASN A 49 -16.87 -10.94 -15.16
CA ASN A 49 -16.43 -11.40 -13.84
C ASN A 49 -15.75 -10.27 -13.05
N VAL A 50 -14.99 -9.41 -13.71
CA VAL A 50 -14.39 -8.21 -13.09
C VAL A 50 -15.47 -7.23 -12.66
N ILE A 51 -16.44 -6.94 -13.53
CA ILE A 51 -17.56 -6.05 -13.19
C ILE A 51 -18.40 -6.64 -12.04
N ALA A 52 -18.68 -7.94 -12.05
CA ALA A 52 -19.40 -8.60 -10.97
C ALA A 52 -18.74 -8.34 -9.60
N ARG A 53 -17.41 -8.55 -9.49
CA ARG A 53 -16.68 -8.25 -8.25
C ARG A 53 -16.57 -6.76 -7.95
N LEU A 54 -16.40 -5.91 -8.96
CA LEU A 54 -16.35 -4.46 -8.74
C LEU A 54 -17.68 -3.91 -8.24
N THR A 55 -18.82 -4.54 -8.54
CA THR A 55 -20.15 -4.12 -8.06
C THR A 55 -20.56 -4.77 -6.74
N ASP A 56 -19.95 -5.89 -6.36
CA ASP A 56 -20.25 -6.61 -5.12
C ASP A 56 -19.72 -5.87 -3.88
N PRO A 57 -20.57 -5.62 -2.85
CA PRO A 57 -20.15 -4.87 -1.66
C PRO A 57 -18.99 -5.51 -0.87
N ALA A 58 -18.93 -6.83 -0.79
CA ALA A 58 -17.88 -7.51 -0.03
C ALA A 58 -16.51 -7.37 -0.72
N HIS A 59 -16.49 -7.52 -2.05
CA HIS A 59 -15.30 -7.29 -2.86
C HIS A 59 -14.87 -5.83 -2.83
N LYS A 60 -15.81 -4.86 -2.84
CA LYS A 60 -15.47 -3.44 -2.67
C LYS A 60 -14.76 -3.18 -1.34
N VAL A 61 -15.25 -3.73 -0.22
CA VAL A 61 -14.57 -3.59 1.08
C VAL A 61 -13.17 -4.21 1.03
N MET A 62 -13.05 -5.42 0.48
CA MET A 62 -11.76 -6.11 0.36
C MET A 62 -10.77 -5.33 -0.52
N TYR A 63 -11.19 -4.85 -1.70
CA TYR A 63 -10.36 -4.03 -2.59
C TYR A 63 -9.99 -2.69 -1.95
N GLY A 64 -10.89 -2.06 -1.19
CA GLY A 64 -10.60 -0.84 -0.43
C GLY A 64 -9.53 -1.07 0.65
N LEU A 65 -9.63 -2.16 1.41
CA LEU A 65 -8.63 -2.54 2.41
C LEU A 65 -7.28 -2.89 1.77
N LEU A 66 -7.30 -3.62 0.65
CA LEU A 66 -6.10 -3.97 -0.11
C LEU A 66 -5.42 -2.70 -0.65
N LEU A 67 -6.20 -1.79 -1.23
CA LEU A 67 -5.74 -0.49 -1.75
C LEU A 67 -5.11 0.38 -0.65
N ALA A 68 -5.78 0.51 0.51
CA ALA A 68 -5.25 1.25 1.64
C ALA A 68 -3.93 0.65 2.14
N SER A 69 -3.90 -0.67 2.30
CA SER A 69 -2.74 -1.39 2.82
C SER A 69 -1.55 -1.29 1.87
N VAL A 70 -1.74 -1.53 0.57
CA VAL A 70 -0.65 -1.49 -0.42
C VAL A 70 -0.14 -0.08 -0.65
N SER A 71 -1.03 0.92 -0.70
CA SER A 71 -0.63 2.32 -0.90
C SER A 71 0.28 2.77 0.24
N PHE A 72 -0.09 2.49 1.49
CA PHE A 72 0.77 2.82 2.61
C PHE A 72 2.06 1.98 2.60
N HIS A 73 1.95 0.65 2.57
CA HIS A 73 3.09 -0.25 2.78
C HIS A 73 4.20 -0.07 1.75
N ALA A 74 3.82 0.03 0.47
CA ALA A 74 4.78 0.16 -0.62
C ALA A 74 5.52 1.50 -0.54
N PHE A 75 4.80 2.60 -0.40
CA PHE A 75 5.41 3.93 -0.43
C PHE A 75 6.09 4.32 0.89
N ASN A 76 5.61 3.84 2.04
CA ASN A 76 6.33 4.00 3.30
C ASN A 76 7.61 3.13 3.35
N GLY A 77 7.59 1.95 2.75
CA GLY A 77 8.81 1.17 2.51
C GLY A 77 9.80 1.92 1.62
N LEU A 78 9.32 2.51 0.52
CA LEU A 78 10.15 3.34 -0.37
C LEU A 78 10.72 4.57 0.36
N ARG A 79 9.92 5.23 1.22
CA ARG A 79 10.38 6.33 2.08
C ARG A 79 11.55 5.89 2.94
N ALA A 80 11.45 4.73 3.58
CA ALA A 80 12.52 4.21 4.43
C ALA A 80 13.82 4.01 3.64
N ILE A 81 13.72 3.42 2.44
CA ILE A 81 14.87 3.22 1.54
C ILE A 81 15.48 4.57 1.13
N LEU A 82 14.65 5.54 0.71
CA LEU A 82 15.12 6.85 0.25
C LEU A 82 15.81 7.62 1.36
N LEU A 83 15.22 7.66 2.55
CA LEU A 83 15.78 8.37 3.69
C LEU A 83 17.11 7.76 4.17
N ASP A 84 17.36 6.48 3.92
CA ASP A 84 18.63 5.83 4.26
C ASP A 84 19.81 6.27 3.35
N THR A 85 19.53 6.96 2.25
CA THR A 85 20.57 7.52 1.37
C THR A 85 21.09 8.86 1.89
N GLU A 86 22.32 9.25 1.51
CA GLU A 86 22.85 10.57 1.87
C GLU A 86 22.04 11.74 1.28
N PHE A 87 21.46 11.53 0.09
CA PHE A 87 20.55 12.51 -0.50
C PHE A 87 19.29 12.63 0.35
N GLY A 88 18.73 11.50 0.77
CA GLY A 88 17.50 11.48 1.53
C GLY A 88 17.64 12.07 2.92
N ALA A 89 18.74 11.77 3.63
CA ALA A 89 19.07 12.38 4.90
C ALA A 89 19.14 13.93 4.83
N ARG A 90 19.65 14.47 3.71
CA ARG A 90 19.70 15.93 3.45
C ARG A 90 18.35 16.52 3.05
N ASN A 91 17.44 15.71 2.49
CA ASN A 91 16.17 16.16 1.89
C ASN A 91 14.93 15.56 2.59
N THR A 92 15.03 15.21 3.88
CA THR A 92 14.00 14.47 4.64
C THR A 92 12.60 15.07 4.51
N LYS A 93 12.47 16.40 4.63
CA LYS A 93 11.16 17.07 4.54
C LYS A 93 10.54 16.91 3.15
N ALA A 94 11.33 17.07 2.09
CA ALA A 94 10.85 16.95 0.72
C ALA A 94 10.40 15.52 0.41
N ILE A 95 11.18 14.52 0.84
CA ILE A 95 10.82 13.09 0.69
C ILE A 95 9.53 12.78 1.46
N ASN A 96 9.40 13.25 2.69
CA ASN A 96 8.20 13.01 3.49
C ASN A 96 6.95 13.58 2.82
N ILE A 97 7.01 14.82 2.34
CA ILE A 97 5.89 15.47 1.65
C ILE A 97 5.55 14.70 0.36
N LEU A 98 6.56 14.39 -0.47
CA LEU A 98 6.37 13.66 -1.71
C LEU A 98 5.69 12.31 -1.46
N ILE A 99 6.19 11.53 -0.50
CA ILE A 99 5.64 10.21 -0.20
C ILE A 99 4.20 10.32 0.31
N VAL A 100 3.89 11.27 1.20
CA VAL A 100 2.51 11.48 1.67
C VAL A 100 1.58 11.82 0.51
N LEU A 101 2.00 12.71 -0.40
CA LEU A 101 1.21 13.06 -1.58
C LEU A 101 0.99 11.86 -2.50
N VAL A 102 2.01 11.02 -2.69
CA VAL A 102 1.90 9.79 -3.51
C VAL A 102 0.96 8.77 -2.87
N ILE A 103 1.05 8.54 -1.55
CA ILE A 103 0.14 7.66 -0.81
C ILE A 103 -1.30 8.16 -0.95
N LEU A 104 -1.56 9.44 -0.66
CA LEU A 104 -2.89 10.02 -0.74
C LEU A 104 -3.43 10.02 -2.17
N GLY A 105 -2.58 10.36 -3.16
CA GLY A 105 -2.95 10.37 -4.56
C GLY A 105 -3.34 8.98 -5.07
N ALA A 106 -2.53 7.96 -4.78
CA ALA A 106 -2.83 6.58 -5.16
C ALA A 106 -4.11 6.07 -4.50
N PHE A 107 -4.28 6.34 -3.20
CA PHE A 107 -5.47 5.92 -2.46
C PHE A 107 -6.74 6.61 -2.95
N ILE A 108 -6.74 7.94 -3.08
CA ILE A 108 -7.91 8.71 -3.52
C ILE A 108 -8.30 8.35 -4.95
N TYR A 109 -7.32 8.24 -5.86
CA TYR A 109 -7.58 7.86 -7.24
C TYR A 109 -8.17 6.44 -7.33
N GLY A 110 -7.56 5.47 -6.67
CA GLY A 110 -8.06 4.09 -6.67
C GLY A 110 -9.43 3.96 -6.02
N LEU A 111 -9.68 4.71 -4.94
CA LEU A 111 -10.98 4.74 -4.26
C LEU A 111 -12.05 5.36 -5.16
N GLY A 112 -11.73 6.45 -5.86
CA GLY A 112 -12.63 7.07 -6.83
C GLY A 112 -13.02 6.11 -7.96
N LEU A 113 -12.05 5.37 -8.50
CA LEU A 113 -12.33 4.33 -9.49
C LEU A 113 -13.25 3.24 -8.91
N LEU A 114 -12.95 2.74 -7.71
CA LEU A 114 -13.73 1.68 -7.07
C LEU A 114 -15.20 2.05 -6.84
N PHE A 115 -15.49 3.33 -6.59
CA PHE A 115 -16.86 3.84 -6.42
C PHE A 115 -17.56 4.28 -7.71
N THR A 116 -16.87 4.25 -8.85
CA THR A 116 -17.47 4.57 -10.16
C THR A 116 -18.22 3.37 -10.76
N PHE A 117 -17.92 2.16 -10.26
CA PHE A 117 -18.64 0.92 -10.57
C PHE A 117 -19.66 0.61 -9.46
#